data_AF-I2Q2P2-F1
#
_entry.id   AF-I2Q2P2-F1
#
_cell.length_a   1.000
_cell.length_b   1.000
_cell.length_c   1.000
_cell.angle_alpha   90.00
_cell.angle_beta   90.00
_cell.angle_gamma   90.00
#
_symmetry.space_group_name_H-M   'P 1'
#
loop_
_entity.id
_entity.type
_entity.pdbx_description
1 polymer ?
#
loop_
_entity_poly.entity_id
_entity_poly.type
_entity_poly.pdbx_seq_one_letter_code
_entity_poly.pdbx_strand_id
1 'polypeptide(L)'
;MPDPKPDTATDTAQQPDPLTRIEEMLAALLQSAIPKNTAATLEEFAELSPSAKAPLLRRLAPRMLACLLLAVALAAGVALLSPQQVTVALYKLALVTMAGYLGYWLDRWCFPYARPDSFLVAADWRAEPKQASDQANHPVAQGCEQIYAAAMLRRGLIMLGTMLALGLGL
;
A
#
# COMPACT_ATOMS: atom_id res chain seq x y z
N MET A 1 -74.69 29.53 -50.96
CA MET A 1 -74.89 30.03 -49.58
C MET A 1 -75.23 28.81 -48.73
N PRO A 2 -74.44 28.44 -47.70
CA PRO A 2 -73.19 29.01 -47.16
C PRO A 2 -71.97 28.08 -47.43
N ASP A 3 -70.80 28.57 -47.85
CA ASP A 3 -69.71 29.25 -47.11
C ASP A 3 -68.69 28.32 -46.41
N PRO A 4 -67.43 28.79 -46.25
CA PRO A 4 -66.19 28.00 -46.29
C PRO A 4 -65.35 28.02 -44.97
N LYS A 5 -64.31 27.17 -44.93
CA LYS A 5 -63.11 27.22 -44.04
C LYS A 5 -63.36 27.13 -42.51
N PRO A 6 -62.35 26.97 -41.61
CA PRO A 6 -60.89 26.98 -41.81
C PRO A 6 -60.09 25.82 -41.15
N ASP A 7 -58.92 25.57 -41.72
CA ASP A 7 -57.60 25.43 -41.06
C ASP A 7 -57.61 25.01 -39.58
N THR A 8 -57.12 23.81 -39.24
CA THR A 8 -56.48 23.62 -37.93
C THR A 8 -55.45 22.48 -37.93
N ALA A 9 -54.21 22.90 -37.65
CA ALA A 9 -53.14 22.17 -37.00
C ALA A 9 -52.59 20.92 -37.71
N THR A 10 -51.55 21.16 -38.50
CA THR A 10 -50.18 20.80 -38.06
C THR A 10 -50.14 19.78 -36.92
N ASP A 11 -50.17 18.49 -37.24
CA ASP A 11 -49.57 17.48 -36.37
C ASP A 11 -48.36 16.92 -37.11
N THR A 12 -47.34 17.77 -37.17
CA THR A 12 -45.96 17.30 -37.30
C THR A 12 -45.74 16.47 -36.05
N ALA A 13 -46.09 15.18 -36.12
CA ALA A 13 -45.74 14.21 -35.10
C ALA A 13 -44.25 14.41 -34.84
N GLN A 14 -43.98 15.03 -33.70
CA GLN A 14 -42.67 15.40 -33.21
C GLN A 14 -41.87 14.10 -33.16
N GLN A 15 -41.17 13.79 -34.25
CA GLN A 15 -40.20 12.73 -34.29
C GLN A 15 -39.16 13.15 -33.25
N PRO A 16 -39.05 12.43 -32.11
CA PRO A 16 -38.20 12.87 -31.01
C PRO A 16 -36.78 13.04 -31.54
N ASP A 17 -36.19 14.21 -31.24
CA ASP A 17 -34.87 14.60 -31.71
C ASP A 17 -33.88 13.43 -31.55
N PRO A 18 -33.02 13.13 -32.56
CA PRO A 18 -32.12 11.99 -32.50
C PRO A 18 -31.18 12.05 -31.28
N LEU A 19 -30.96 13.25 -30.74
CA LEU A 19 -30.18 13.49 -29.53
C LEU A 19 -30.88 12.97 -28.27
N THR A 20 -32.22 13.10 -28.14
CA THR A 20 -32.93 12.60 -26.96
C THR A 20 -32.98 11.08 -26.93
N ARG A 21 -33.07 10.42 -28.09
CA ARG A 21 -32.89 8.95 -28.19
C ARG A 21 -31.49 8.50 -27.78
N ILE A 22 -30.46 9.23 -28.19
CA ILE A 22 -29.08 8.90 -27.81
C ILE A 22 -28.88 9.13 -26.31
N GLU A 23 -29.46 10.18 -25.73
CA GLU A 23 -29.43 10.44 -24.29
C GLU A 23 -30.17 9.36 -23.50
N GLU A 24 -31.33 8.91 -23.96
CA GLU A 24 -32.07 7.81 -23.34
C GLU A 24 -31.32 6.48 -23.45
N MET A 25 -30.71 6.18 -24.61
CA MET A 25 -29.89 4.99 -24.80
C MET A 25 -28.59 5.03 -24.00
N LEU A 26 -27.95 6.19 -23.89
CA LEU A 26 -26.76 6.41 -23.07
C LEU A 26 -27.10 6.31 -21.58
N ALA A 27 -28.21 6.90 -21.14
CA ALA A 27 -28.71 6.79 -19.78
C ALA A 27 -29.06 5.33 -19.44
N ALA A 28 -29.69 4.58 -20.37
CA ALA A 28 -29.98 3.17 -20.20
C ALA A 28 -28.71 2.30 -20.16
N LEU A 29 -27.72 2.57 -21.03
CA LEU A 29 -26.43 1.88 -21.01
C LEU A 29 -25.64 2.18 -19.75
N LEU A 30 -25.62 3.42 -19.30
CA LEU A 30 -24.94 3.86 -18.09
C LEU A 30 -25.61 3.26 -16.83
N GLN A 31 -26.93 3.14 -16.82
CA GLN A 31 -27.68 2.42 -15.77
C GLN A 31 -27.47 0.90 -15.81
N SER A 32 -27.18 0.32 -16.98
CA SER A 32 -26.89 -1.11 -17.12
C SER A 32 -25.44 -1.46 -16.77
N ALA A 33 -24.50 -0.53 -17.01
CA ALA A 33 -23.07 -0.69 -16.73
C ALA A 33 -22.71 -0.41 -15.28
N ILE A 34 -23.51 0.42 -14.58
CA ILE A 34 -23.37 0.62 -13.14
C ILE A 34 -24.15 -0.50 -12.44
N PRO A 35 -23.47 -1.47 -11.78
CA PRO A 35 -24.18 -2.51 -11.05
C PRO A 35 -25.08 -1.84 -10.00
N LYS A 36 -26.35 -2.23 -9.96
CA LYS A 36 -27.35 -1.77 -8.96
C LYS A 36 -26.94 -2.05 -7.51
N ASN A 37 -25.90 -2.86 -7.34
CA ASN A 37 -25.24 -3.14 -6.08
C ASN A 37 -24.18 -2.09 -5.71
N THR A 38 -23.96 -1.00 -6.47
CA THR A 38 -22.94 0.01 -6.14
C THR A 38 -23.14 0.58 -4.74
N ALA A 39 -24.38 0.90 -4.36
CA ALA A 39 -24.70 1.32 -3.00
C ALA A 39 -24.38 0.23 -1.98
N ALA A 40 -24.79 -1.01 -2.21
CA ALA A 40 -24.49 -2.13 -1.30
C ALA A 40 -23.00 -2.51 -1.29
N THR A 41 -22.25 -2.33 -2.37
CA THR A 41 -20.80 -2.53 -2.40
C THR A 41 -20.09 -1.38 -1.71
N LEU A 42 -20.56 -0.14 -1.84
CA LEU A 42 -20.01 1.00 -1.11
C LEU A 42 -20.33 0.91 0.39
N GLU A 43 -21.51 0.39 0.75
CA GLU A 43 -21.88 0.05 2.11
C GLU A 43 -21.08 -1.15 2.61
N GLU A 44 -20.83 -2.19 1.81
CA GLU A 44 -19.98 -3.34 2.15
C GLU A 44 -18.49 -2.93 2.27
N PHE A 45 -18.01 -2.01 1.44
CA PHE A 45 -16.68 -1.37 1.56
C PHE A 45 -16.61 -0.39 2.74
N ALA A 46 -17.71 0.29 3.08
CA ALA A 46 -17.80 1.22 4.23
C ALA A 46 -18.00 0.48 5.56
N GLU A 47 -18.71 -0.65 5.58
CA GLU A 47 -18.82 -1.59 6.71
C GLU A 47 -17.53 -2.38 6.90
N LEU A 48 -16.72 -2.57 5.84
CA LEU A 48 -15.33 -3.01 5.97
C LEU A 48 -14.40 -1.93 6.57
N SER A 49 -14.88 -0.70 6.76
CA SER A 49 -14.18 0.40 7.47
C SER A 49 -14.58 0.41 8.96
N PRO A 50 -13.64 0.61 9.89
CA PRO A 50 -13.31 -0.38 10.91
C PRO A 50 -14.05 -0.18 12.24
N SER A 51 -15.12 -0.94 12.49
CA SER A 51 -15.79 -0.92 13.82
C SER A 51 -15.73 -2.24 14.61
N ALA A 52 -15.32 -3.37 14.01
CA ALA A 52 -15.49 -4.68 14.66
C ALA A 52 -14.21 -5.44 15.09
N LYS A 53 -12.98 -4.90 14.93
CA LYS A 53 -11.75 -5.68 15.23
C LYS A 53 -10.68 -4.96 16.07
N ALA A 54 -11.08 -4.17 17.07
CA ALA A 54 -10.14 -3.49 17.97
C ALA A 54 -9.21 -4.40 18.81
N PRO A 55 -9.55 -5.64 19.24
CA PRO A 55 -8.64 -6.43 20.08
C PRO A 55 -7.65 -7.31 19.29
N LEU A 56 -7.96 -7.70 18.06
CA LEU A 56 -7.07 -8.51 17.20
C LEU A 56 -6.15 -7.65 16.34
N LEU A 57 -6.60 -6.49 15.82
CA LEU A 57 -5.70 -5.55 15.13
C LEU A 57 -4.58 -5.07 16.06
N ARG A 58 -4.82 -4.94 17.36
CA ARG A 58 -3.79 -4.49 18.31
C ARG A 58 -2.71 -5.56 18.56
N ARG A 59 -3.04 -6.85 18.38
CA ARG A 59 -2.08 -7.98 18.43
C ARG A 59 -1.42 -8.25 17.08
N LEU A 60 -2.12 -7.96 15.98
CA LEU A 60 -1.64 -8.06 14.59
C LEU A 60 -1.28 -6.70 13.99
N ALA A 61 -0.95 -5.70 14.82
CA ALA A 61 -0.38 -4.45 14.34
C ALA A 61 1.14 -4.62 14.44
N PRO A 62 1.81 -5.25 13.45
CA PRO A 62 3.24 -5.02 13.34
C PRO A 62 3.36 -3.50 13.22
N ARG A 63 4.25 -2.88 13.99
CA ARG A 63 4.47 -1.41 13.98
C ARG A 63 4.57 -0.84 12.56
N MET A 64 4.99 -1.67 11.61
CA MET A 64 5.16 -1.36 10.19
C MET A 64 3.86 -1.41 9.36
N LEU A 65 2.74 -1.97 9.85
CA LEU A 65 1.49 -2.08 9.09
C LEU A 65 0.88 -0.70 8.84
N ALA A 66 0.90 0.19 9.83
CA ALA A 66 0.43 1.56 9.65
C ALA A 66 1.27 2.28 8.58
N CYS A 67 2.59 2.12 8.60
CA CYS A 67 3.48 2.67 7.58
C CYS A 67 3.24 2.05 6.20
N LEU A 68 2.98 0.74 6.13
CA LEU A 68 2.66 0.03 4.89
C LEU A 68 1.34 0.53 4.29
N LEU A 69 0.27 0.64 5.09
CA LEU A 69 -1.02 1.15 4.64
C LEU A 69 -0.90 2.58 4.11
N LEU A 70 -0.16 3.43 4.83
CA LEU A 70 0.12 4.79 4.37
C LEU A 70 0.89 4.77 3.04
N ALA A 71 1.93 3.96 2.90
CA ALA A 71 2.70 3.85 1.66
C ALA A 71 1.84 3.38 0.48
N VAL A 72 0.96 2.40 0.69
CA VAL A 72 0.02 1.91 -0.33
C VAL A 72 -0.99 3.01 -0.71
N ALA A 73 -1.51 3.75 0.27
CA ALA A 73 -2.42 4.87 0.01
C ALA A 73 -1.76 5.97 -0.83
N LEU A 74 -0.52 6.34 -0.52
CA LEU A 74 0.25 7.29 -1.34
C LEU A 74 0.51 6.73 -2.75
N ALA A 75 0.89 5.46 -2.88
CA ALA A 75 1.11 4.83 -4.18
C ALA A 75 -0.18 4.80 -5.03
N ALA A 76 -1.33 4.53 -4.41
CA ALA A 76 -2.64 4.61 -5.07
C ALA A 76 -2.98 6.03 -5.51
N GLY A 77 -2.66 7.04 -4.70
CA GLY A 77 -2.78 8.45 -5.09
C GLY A 77 -1.96 8.78 -6.34
N VAL A 78 -0.70 8.33 -6.40
CA VAL A 78 0.16 8.52 -7.58
C VAL A 78 -0.42 7.83 -8.82
N ALA A 79 -1.00 6.63 -8.66
CA ALA A 79 -1.62 5.89 -9.75
C ALA A 79 -2.87 6.58 -10.32
N LEU A 80 -3.68 7.21 -9.46
CA LEU A 80 -4.86 7.97 -9.87
C LEU A 80 -4.51 9.29 -10.57
N LEU A 81 -3.49 10.00 -10.08
CA LEU A 81 -3.09 11.30 -10.65
C LEU A 81 -2.24 11.16 -11.92
N SER A 82 -1.42 10.11 -12.00
CA SER A 82 -0.43 9.94 -13.07
C SER A 82 -0.22 8.47 -13.41
N PRO A 83 -1.18 7.82 -14.12
CA PRO A 83 -1.13 6.38 -14.39
C PRO A 83 0.13 5.97 -15.17
N GLN A 84 0.68 6.86 -16.00
CA GLN A 84 1.90 6.61 -16.74
C GLN A 84 3.17 6.52 -15.86
N GLN A 85 3.16 7.11 -14.66
CA GLN A 85 4.31 7.06 -13.74
C GLN A 85 4.35 5.76 -12.91
N VAL A 86 3.26 5.00 -12.87
CA VAL A 86 3.15 3.77 -12.08
C VAL A 86 4.20 2.75 -12.49
N THR A 87 4.43 2.57 -13.80
CA THR A 87 5.41 1.61 -14.31
C THR A 87 6.84 1.95 -13.88
N VAL A 88 7.20 3.24 -13.90
CA VAL A 88 8.54 3.71 -13.49
C VAL A 88 8.70 3.64 -11.97
N ALA A 89 7.67 3.98 -11.22
CA ALA A 89 7.66 3.87 -9.76
C ALA A 89 7.77 2.40 -9.32
N LEU A 90 7.08 1.49 -9.99
CA LEU A 90 7.14 0.05 -9.71
C LEU A 90 8.53 -0.50 -9.98
N TYR A 91 9.18 -0.09 -11.08
CA TYR A 91 10.56 -0.44 -11.38
C TYR A 91 11.53 0.00 -10.26
N LYS A 92 11.42 1.26 -9.81
CA LYS A 92 12.23 1.78 -8.71
C LYS A 92 12.00 1.02 -7.41
N LEU A 93 10.74 0.69 -7.10
CA LEU A 93 10.39 -0.06 -5.90
C LEU A 93 10.90 -1.50 -5.96
N ALA A 94 10.84 -2.14 -7.13
CA ALA A 94 11.42 -3.47 -7.36
C ALA A 94 12.94 -3.46 -7.13
N LEU A 95 13.64 -2.43 -7.58
CA LEU A 95 15.07 -2.29 -7.31
C LEU A 95 15.38 -2.09 -5.83
N VAL A 96 14.65 -1.22 -5.12
CA VAL A 96 14.89 -1.00 -3.67
C VAL A 96 14.61 -2.26 -2.86
N THR A 97 13.54 -3.01 -3.20
CA THR A 97 13.24 -4.28 -2.53
C THR A 97 14.30 -5.34 -2.83
N MET A 98 14.81 -5.40 -4.07
CA MET A 98 15.91 -6.29 -4.45
C MET A 98 17.21 -5.92 -3.73
N ALA A 99 17.51 -4.63 -3.50
CA ALA A 99 18.67 -4.19 -2.71
C ALA A 99 18.60 -4.74 -1.28
N GLY A 100 17.43 -4.64 -0.64
CA GLY A 100 17.24 -5.15 0.71
C GLY A 100 17.37 -6.68 0.77
N TYR A 101 16.81 -7.38 -0.22
CA TYR A 101 16.95 -8.83 -0.34
C TYR A 101 18.42 -9.24 -0.49
N LEU A 102 19.12 -8.65 -1.46
CA LEU A 102 20.53 -8.96 -1.73
C LEU A 102 21.44 -8.60 -0.55
N GLY A 103 21.25 -7.44 0.08
CA GLY A 103 22.03 -7.03 1.26
C GLY A 103 21.86 -7.98 2.44
N TYR A 104 20.63 -8.50 2.65
CA TYR A 104 20.37 -9.51 3.66
C TYR A 104 21.07 -10.85 3.36
N TRP A 105 20.97 -11.33 2.13
CA TRP A 105 21.62 -12.59 1.73
C TRP A 105 23.14 -12.49 1.76
N LEU A 106 23.69 -11.36 1.33
CA LEU A 106 25.13 -11.10 1.35
C LEU A 106 25.69 -11.10 2.78
N ASP A 107 25.00 -10.45 3.73
CA ASP A 107 25.39 -10.53 5.15
C ASP A 107 25.40 -11.99 5.65
N ARG A 108 24.43 -12.79 5.21
CA ARG A 108 24.26 -14.17 5.68
C ARG A 108 25.28 -15.15 5.08
N TRP A 109 25.69 -14.97 3.83
CA TRP A 109 26.68 -15.80 3.18
C TRP A 109 28.10 -15.49 3.63
N CYS A 110 28.44 -14.21 3.82
CA CYS A 110 29.79 -13.85 4.22
C CYS A 110 30.11 -14.25 5.67
N PHE A 111 29.12 -14.36 6.56
CA PHE A 111 29.37 -14.57 8.00
C PHE A 111 28.35 -15.51 8.67
N PRO A 112 28.51 -16.85 8.53
CA PRO A 112 27.63 -17.82 9.19
C PRO A 112 27.69 -17.76 10.74
N TYR A 113 28.85 -17.42 11.33
CA TYR A 113 29.10 -17.55 12.77
C TYR A 113 29.13 -16.24 13.58
N ALA A 114 29.18 -15.07 12.94
CA ALA A 114 29.32 -13.77 13.64
C ALA A 114 28.00 -12.99 13.71
N ARG A 115 26.93 -13.64 14.18
CA ARG A 115 25.62 -13.00 14.35
C ARG A 115 25.59 -12.21 15.66
N PRO A 116 25.12 -10.95 15.65
CA PRO A 116 25.08 -10.11 16.84
C PRO A 116 24.22 -10.67 17.97
N ASP A 117 23.21 -11.47 17.62
CA ASP A 117 22.35 -12.20 18.55
C ASP A 117 23.16 -13.17 19.45
N SER A 118 24.26 -13.72 18.93
CA SER A 118 25.14 -14.63 19.68
C SER A 118 25.98 -13.94 20.75
N PHE A 119 26.06 -12.60 20.76
CA PHE A 119 26.83 -11.85 21.77
C PHE A 119 25.94 -11.33 22.92
N LEU A 120 24.63 -11.56 22.87
CA LEU A 120 23.72 -11.14 23.93
C LEU A 120 23.65 -12.22 25.01
N VAL A 121 23.62 -11.80 26.29
CA VAL A 121 23.57 -12.72 27.44
C VAL A 121 22.17 -13.33 27.60
N ALA A 122 21.13 -12.56 27.30
CA ALA A 122 19.73 -13.02 27.35
C ALA A 122 19.28 -13.48 25.96
N ALA A 123 18.94 -14.76 25.83
CA ALA A 123 18.49 -15.38 24.57
C ALA A 123 17.09 -14.95 24.13
N ASP A 124 16.20 -14.59 25.07
CA ASP A 124 14.82 -14.23 24.76
C ASP A 124 14.46 -12.82 25.21
N TRP A 125 14.50 -11.87 24.27
CA TRP A 125 14.10 -10.49 24.50
C TRP A 125 12.60 -10.29 24.75
N ARG A 126 11.80 -11.34 24.57
CA ARG A 126 10.34 -11.38 24.69
C ARG A 126 9.83 -12.07 25.95
N ALA A 127 10.66 -12.86 26.63
CA ALA A 127 10.21 -13.74 27.71
C ALA A 127 10.12 -13.04 29.08
N GLU A 128 10.84 -11.93 29.28
CA GLU A 128 10.92 -11.32 30.61
C GLU A 128 10.20 -9.96 30.70
N PRO A 129 9.22 -9.80 31.61
CA PRO A 129 8.69 -8.49 31.96
C PRO A 129 9.77 -7.68 32.67
N LYS A 130 10.29 -6.66 31.98
CA LYS A 130 11.41 -5.84 32.47
C LYS A 130 10.96 -4.88 33.56
N GLN A 131 11.59 -4.99 34.73
CA GLN A 131 11.65 -3.90 35.68
C GLN A 131 12.56 -2.81 35.09
N ALA A 132 12.19 -1.54 35.25
CA ALA A 132 13.02 -0.42 34.84
C ALA A 132 14.30 -0.39 35.69
N SER A 133 15.35 -1.06 35.22
CA SER A 133 16.68 -1.06 35.81
C SER A 133 17.57 -0.04 35.13
N ASP A 134 18.58 0.48 35.83
CA ASP A 134 19.61 1.38 35.30
C ASP A 134 20.57 0.71 34.30
N GLN A 135 20.34 -0.57 33.97
CA GLN A 135 21.14 -1.36 33.03
C GLN A 135 20.48 -1.51 31.66
N ALA A 136 21.30 -1.83 30.66
CA ALA A 136 20.83 -2.09 29.30
C ALA A 136 19.78 -3.21 29.27
N ASN A 137 18.70 -2.96 28.56
CA ASN A 137 17.59 -3.87 28.32
C ASN A 137 18.00 -5.28 27.85
N HIS A 138 19.14 -5.40 27.17
CA HIS A 138 19.80 -6.66 26.79
C HIS A 138 21.31 -6.48 26.90
N PRO A 139 21.96 -7.00 27.96
CA PRO A 139 23.40 -6.85 28.12
C PRO A 139 24.18 -7.71 27.12
N VAL A 140 25.26 -7.14 26.60
CA VAL A 140 26.24 -7.84 25.76
C VAL A 140 27.18 -8.62 26.68
N ALA A 141 27.67 -9.78 26.23
CA ALA A 141 28.66 -10.56 26.96
C ALA A 141 29.92 -9.70 27.26
N GLN A 142 30.39 -9.76 28.51
CA GLN A 142 31.56 -8.98 28.95
C GLN A 142 32.77 -9.26 28.04
N GLY A 143 33.43 -8.19 27.57
CA GLY A 143 34.60 -8.28 26.68
C GLY A 143 34.27 -8.42 25.19
N CYS A 144 33.01 -8.60 24.79
CA CYS A 144 32.61 -8.74 23.38
C CYS A 144 31.97 -7.47 22.78
N GLU A 145 31.93 -6.35 23.51
CA GLU A 145 31.25 -5.11 23.09
C GLU A 145 31.78 -4.56 21.76
N GLN A 146 33.11 -4.52 21.59
CA GLN A 146 33.74 -4.03 20.36
C GLN A 146 33.43 -4.94 19.16
N ILE A 147 33.41 -6.26 19.38
CA ILE A 147 33.10 -7.25 18.34
C ILE A 147 31.62 -7.15 17.95
N TYR A 148 30.74 -6.94 18.92
CA TYR A 148 29.33 -6.68 18.70
C TYR A 148 29.10 -5.39 17.89
N ALA A 149 29.75 -4.30 18.28
CA ALA A 149 29.68 -3.03 17.55
C ALA A 149 30.21 -3.17 16.12
N ALA A 150 31.34 -3.84 15.93
CA ALA A 150 31.91 -4.12 14.61
C ALA A 150 30.97 -4.98 13.74
N ALA A 151 30.32 -5.99 14.33
CA ALA A 151 29.34 -6.83 13.62
C ALA A 151 28.10 -6.04 13.19
N MET A 152 27.61 -5.11 14.02
CA MET A 152 26.50 -4.22 13.65
C MET A 152 26.89 -3.22 12.57
N LEU A 153 28.08 -2.65 12.67
CA LEU A 153 28.59 -1.69 11.69
C LEU A 153 28.79 -2.34 10.32
N ARG A 154 29.34 -3.56 10.28
CA ARG A 154 29.46 -4.35 9.05
C ARG A 154 28.12 -4.58 8.36
N ARG A 155 27.08 -4.98 9.11
CA ARG A 155 25.73 -5.17 8.59
C ARG A 155 25.14 -3.90 8.00
N GLY A 156 25.33 -2.78 8.72
CA GLY A 156 24.94 -1.46 8.25
C GLY A 156 25.64 -1.08 6.95
N LEU A 157 26.95 -1.30 6.85
CA LEU A 157 27.74 -0.98 5.66
C LEU A 157 27.38 -1.85 4.45
N ILE A 158 27.14 -3.15 4.63
CA ILE A 158 26.70 -4.04 3.54
C ILE A 158 25.35 -3.56 3.00
N MET A 159 24.39 -3.27 3.88
CA MET A 159 23.07 -2.76 3.47
C MET A 159 23.16 -1.38 2.81
N LEU A 160 23.98 -0.48 3.36
CA LEU A 160 24.25 0.83 2.77
C LEU A 160 24.83 0.67 1.36
N GLY A 161 25.84 -0.18 1.20
CA GLY A 161 26.48 -0.46 -0.09
C GLY A 161 25.50 -1.01 -1.12
N THR A 162 24.65 -1.98 -0.75
CA THR A 162 23.64 -2.52 -1.69
C THR A 162 22.56 -1.52 -2.05
N MET A 163 22.12 -0.69 -1.10
CA MET A 163 21.13 0.36 -1.35
C MET A 163 21.68 1.48 -2.24
N LEU A 164 22.91 1.91 -2.01
CA LEU A 164 23.57 2.91 -2.86
C LEU A 164 23.87 2.35 -4.24
N ALA A 165 24.32 1.10 -4.37
CA ALA A 165 24.60 0.48 -5.65
C ALA A 165 23.36 0.41 -6.56
N LEU A 166 22.21 -0.04 -6.03
CA LEU A 166 20.97 -0.09 -6.82
C LEU A 166 20.30 1.29 -6.94
N GLY A 167 20.50 2.19 -5.97
CA GLY A 167 19.96 3.55 -6.00
C GLY A 167 20.68 4.50 -6.96
N LEU A 168 21.99 4.29 -7.18
CA LEU A 168 22.80 5.08 -8.14
C LEU A 168 22.78 4.50 -9.55
N GLY A 169 22.39 3.24 -9.72
CA GLY A 169 22.16 2.64 -11.04
C GLY A 169 20.86 3.09 -11.72
N LEU A 170 20.21 4.14 -11.19
CA LEU A 170 18.94 4.73 -11.63
C LEU A 170 19.14 5.97 -12.50
#